data_AF-A0A7V7GPU1-F1
#
_entry.id   AF-A0A7V7GPU1-F1
#
_cell.length_a   1.000
_cell.length_b   1.000
_cell.length_c   1.000
_cell.angle_alpha   90.00
_cell.angle_beta   90.00
_cell.angle_gamma   90.00
#
_symmetry.space_group_name_H-M   'P 1'
#
loop_
_entity.id
_entity.type
_entity.pdbx_description
1 polymer ?
#
loop_
_entity_poly.entity_id
_entity_poly.type
_entity_poly.pdbx_seq_one_letter_code
_entity_poly.pdbx_strand_id
1 'polypeptide(L)'
;MKYALVWLLALLLAACSDSEPAKEPPAEQQDVAAERADLPATHEAQAAADRRRSEWLLIEHAGWPKKPAASLDSPILEPGISTPASRPAQVGDRPLLAIVIDDVGQSYAQGRRLIDLPVPIALAILPQTPAAARLAEEAHARGQTVLLHLPMENGAGLSIGPGGLFAHMSREELLASLVDSLGRLGPIQGVNNHMGSRLTAERAPMDWVMGELRKRGLFFVDSRTTAQTQAAFAADAAGVQNLSRDVFLDNKREPEAIHREFQRGLALARKNGYAVLIGHPYPQTLDYLERWLPGLADREGVQVVSLQALLERKYAPTQTSD
;
A
#
# COMPACT_ATOMS: atom_id res chain seq x y z
N MET A 1 -77.98 -1.74 -2.04
CA MET A 1 -78.86 -2.70 -1.35
C MET A 1 -78.12 -4.03 -1.30
N LYS A 2 -77.36 -4.37 -0.25
CA LYS A 2 -77.74 -4.86 1.09
C LYS A 2 -78.23 -6.32 1.10
N TYR A 3 -77.47 -7.14 1.86
CA TYR A 3 -77.76 -8.48 2.43
C TYR A 3 -77.63 -9.67 1.46
N ALA A 4 -77.21 -10.87 1.85
CA ALA A 4 -77.15 -11.46 3.18
C ALA A 4 -76.15 -12.63 3.25
N LEU A 5 -75.72 -12.87 4.49
CA LEU A 5 -74.85 -13.90 5.02
C LEU A 5 -75.72 -15.07 5.55
N VAL A 6 -75.08 -16.22 5.78
CA VAL A 6 -75.36 -17.26 6.80
C VAL A 6 -76.18 -18.54 6.42
N TRP A 7 -75.63 -19.67 6.92
CA TRP A 7 -76.20 -20.97 7.36
C TRP A 7 -75.91 -22.17 6.43
N LEU A 8 -75.31 -23.33 6.76
CA LEU A 8 -74.75 -24.05 7.94
C LEU A 8 -75.43 -25.45 8.09
N LEU A 9 -74.60 -26.51 8.15
CA LEU A 9 -74.83 -27.89 8.67
C LEU A 9 -75.93 -28.74 7.97
N ALA A 10 -75.98 -30.08 7.94
CA ALA A 10 -75.25 -31.26 8.44
C ALA A 10 -75.87 -32.49 7.69
N LEU A 11 -75.22 -33.61 7.39
CA LEU A 11 -75.13 -34.89 8.15
C LEU A 11 -74.68 -35.97 7.12
N LEU A 12 -73.62 -36.79 7.34
CA LEU A 12 -73.62 -38.14 7.99
C LEU A 12 -74.54 -39.15 7.25
N LEU A 13 -74.18 -40.36 6.79
CA LEU A 13 -73.25 -41.43 7.21
C LEU A 13 -73.15 -42.49 6.07
N ALA A 14 -72.02 -43.20 5.96
CA ALA A 14 -71.96 -44.67 6.00
C ALA A 14 -70.51 -45.17 5.83
N ALA A 15 -70.16 -46.16 6.66
CA ALA A 15 -68.82 -46.64 6.94
C ALA A 15 -68.47 -47.99 6.27
N CYS A 16 -67.23 -48.43 6.50
CA CYS A 16 -66.59 -49.74 6.20
C CYS A 16 -65.99 -49.84 4.78
N SER A 17 -64.74 -50.27 4.56
CA SER A 17 -63.91 -51.25 5.30
C SER A 17 -62.41 -51.13 4.96
N ASP A 18 -61.54 -51.51 5.89
CA ASP A 18 -60.07 -51.57 5.76
C ASP A 18 -59.56 -52.64 4.78
N SER A 19 -58.46 -52.34 4.09
CA SER A 19 -57.34 -53.27 3.84
C SER A 19 -56.15 -52.52 3.22
N GLU A 20 -55.00 -52.59 3.89
CA GLU A 20 -53.71 -52.08 3.39
C GLU A 20 -53.26 -52.83 2.12
N PRO A 21 -52.46 -52.17 1.26
CA PRO A 21 -51.45 -52.92 0.51
C PRO A 21 -50.03 -52.32 0.61
N ALA A 22 -49.10 -53.22 0.34
CA ALA A 22 -47.68 -53.17 0.62
C ALA A 22 -46.85 -52.25 -0.31
N LYS A 23 -45.62 -51.99 0.18
CA LYS A 23 -44.50 -51.24 -0.40
C LYS A 23 -44.23 -51.49 -1.89
N GLU A 24 -44.18 -50.40 -2.66
CA GLU A 24 -43.56 -50.31 -3.99
C GLU A 24 -42.04 -50.06 -3.92
N PRO A 25 -41.26 -50.51 -4.92
CA PRO A 25 -39.82 -50.23 -5.04
C PRO A 25 -39.55 -48.85 -5.66
N PRO A 26 -38.34 -48.28 -5.53
CA PRO A 26 -38.09 -46.88 -5.86
C PRO A 26 -38.02 -46.63 -7.37
N ALA A 27 -38.71 -45.58 -7.82
CA ALA A 27 -38.61 -45.02 -9.16
C ALA A 27 -37.35 -44.15 -9.30
N GLU A 28 -36.60 -44.42 -10.35
CA GLU A 28 -35.44 -43.67 -10.84
C GLU A 28 -35.93 -42.32 -11.41
N GLN A 29 -35.65 -41.21 -10.73
CA GLN A 29 -35.98 -39.86 -11.20
C GLN A 29 -34.75 -39.21 -11.82
N GLN A 30 -34.85 -38.96 -13.13
CA GLN A 30 -33.94 -38.14 -13.91
C GLN A 30 -34.11 -36.67 -13.51
N ASP A 31 -33.06 -36.06 -12.95
CA ASP A 31 -33.00 -34.64 -12.67
C ASP A 31 -32.60 -33.85 -13.93
N VAL A 32 -33.48 -32.92 -14.32
CA VAL A 32 -33.25 -31.95 -15.40
C VAL A 32 -32.41 -30.81 -14.84
N ALA A 33 -31.09 -30.90 -14.98
CA ALA A 33 -30.17 -29.82 -14.63
C ALA A 33 -30.17 -28.75 -15.73
N ALA A 34 -30.63 -27.55 -15.37
CA ALA A 34 -30.56 -26.35 -16.19
C ALA A 34 -29.10 -25.98 -16.49
N GLU A 35 -28.82 -25.83 -17.78
CA GLU A 35 -27.58 -25.35 -18.36
C GLU A 35 -27.28 -23.92 -17.88
N ARG A 36 -26.36 -23.78 -16.91
CA ARG A 36 -25.66 -22.53 -16.63
C ARG A 36 -24.37 -22.55 -17.41
N ALA A 37 -24.29 -21.71 -18.42
CA ALA A 37 -23.08 -21.48 -19.20
C ALA A 37 -21.92 -21.04 -18.29
N ASP A 38 -20.84 -21.82 -18.29
CA ASP A 38 -19.54 -21.45 -17.72
C ASP A 38 -18.97 -20.24 -18.47
N LEU A 39 -18.62 -19.18 -17.74
CA LEU A 39 -17.78 -18.10 -18.23
C LEU A 39 -16.32 -18.40 -17.84
N PRO A 40 -15.39 -18.69 -18.77
CA PRO A 40 -14.00 -18.93 -18.44
C PRO A 40 -13.24 -17.61 -18.48
N ALA A 41 -13.05 -16.95 -17.33
CA ALA A 41 -12.20 -15.75 -17.24
C ALA A 41 -11.68 -15.47 -15.82
N THR A 42 -11.07 -16.45 -15.14
CA THR A 42 -10.45 -16.20 -13.83
C THR A 42 -9.07 -16.85 -13.67
N HIS A 43 -8.86 -18.09 -14.15
CA HIS A 43 -7.60 -18.80 -13.91
C HIS A 43 -6.36 -18.21 -14.61
N GLU A 44 -6.46 -17.74 -15.86
CA GLU A 44 -5.29 -17.19 -16.58
C GLU A 44 -4.87 -15.81 -16.05
N ALA A 45 -5.83 -14.96 -15.69
CA ALA A 45 -5.56 -13.65 -15.10
C ALA A 45 -4.90 -13.78 -13.72
N GLN A 46 -5.33 -14.77 -12.93
CA GLN A 46 -4.77 -15.09 -11.62
C GLN A 46 -3.37 -15.70 -11.76
N ALA A 47 -3.17 -16.66 -12.66
CA ALA A 47 -1.84 -17.22 -12.95
C ALA A 47 -0.87 -16.19 -13.53
N ALA A 48 -1.35 -15.20 -14.30
CA ALA A 48 -0.54 -14.08 -14.76
C ALA A 48 -0.23 -13.07 -13.64
N ALA A 49 -1.14 -12.87 -12.68
CA ALA A 49 -0.88 -12.07 -11.49
C ALA A 49 0.13 -12.75 -10.55
N ASP A 50 0.02 -14.07 -10.37
CA ASP A 50 0.90 -14.86 -9.51
C ASP A 50 2.31 -15.02 -10.09
N ARG A 51 2.44 -15.15 -11.43
CA ARG A 51 3.75 -15.09 -12.10
C ARG A 51 4.41 -13.72 -11.95
N ARG A 52 3.66 -12.64 -12.17
CA ARG A 52 4.17 -11.26 -11.95
C ARG A 52 4.56 -11.02 -10.49
N ARG A 53 3.80 -11.57 -9.54
CA ARG A 53 4.10 -11.52 -8.10
C ARG A 53 5.38 -12.29 -7.77
N SER A 54 5.57 -13.47 -8.37
CA SER A 54 6.76 -14.30 -8.18
C SER A 54 8.02 -13.68 -8.79
N GLU A 55 7.91 -13.11 -9.98
CA GLU A 55 8.98 -12.35 -10.64
C GLU A 55 9.35 -11.09 -9.84
N TRP A 56 8.35 -10.37 -9.32
CA TRP A 56 8.55 -9.19 -8.47
C TRP A 56 9.31 -9.53 -7.17
N LEU A 57 8.94 -10.62 -6.50
CA LEU A 57 9.56 -11.06 -5.24
C LEU A 57 11.02 -11.54 -5.40
N LEU A 58 11.39 -12.12 -6.55
CA LEU A 58 12.76 -12.54 -6.85
C LEU A 58 13.71 -11.37 -7.07
N ILE A 59 13.19 -10.23 -7.54
CA ILE A 59 13.96 -9.02 -7.86
C ILE A 59 14.39 -8.27 -6.58
N GLU A 60 13.59 -8.32 -5.50
CA GLU A 60 13.88 -7.69 -4.20
C GLU A 60 15.07 -8.36 -3.45
N HIS A 61 15.37 -9.64 -3.69
CA HIS A 61 16.27 -10.44 -2.83
C HIS A 61 17.75 -10.48 -3.21
N ALA A 62 18.16 -9.86 -4.32
CA ALA A 62 19.51 -10.04 -4.86
C ALA A 62 20.64 -9.26 -4.12
N GLY A 63 20.36 -8.55 -3.01
CA GLY A 63 21.19 -7.42 -2.56
C GLY A 63 21.85 -7.46 -1.16
N TRP A 64 21.70 -8.48 -0.30
CA TRP A 64 22.16 -8.35 1.11
C TRP A 64 23.43 -9.14 1.47
N PRO A 65 24.53 -8.47 1.89
CA PRO A 65 25.69 -9.11 2.52
C PRO A 65 25.57 -9.27 4.05
N LYS A 66 26.32 -10.24 4.62
CA LYS A 66 26.33 -10.60 6.06
C LYS A 66 27.15 -9.61 6.93
N LYS A 67 26.63 -9.37 8.15
CA LYS A 67 26.98 -8.34 9.17
C LYS A 67 28.26 -8.61 9.99
N PRO A 68 28.93 -7.55 10.53
CA PRO A 68 29.57 -7.62 11.85
C PRO A 68 28.99 -6.61 12.89
N ALA A 69 29.25 -6.90 14.16
CA ALA A 69 28.60 -6.35 15.36
C ALA A 69 28.98 -4.90 15.74
N ALA A 70 28.08 -4.27 16.50
CA ALA A 70 28.08 -2.86 16.88
C ALA A 70 28.61 -2.60 18.30
N SER A 71 28.95 -1.34 18.59
CA SER A 71 28.95 -0.75 19.94
C SER A 71 28.28 0.62 19.90
N LEU A 72 27.33 0.85 20.81
CA LEU A 72 26.53 2.07 20.96
C LEU A 72 27.02 2.85 22.18
N ASP A 73 27.12 4.17 22.06
CA ASP A 73 26.87 5.12 23.14
C ASP A 73 26.81 6.54 22.56
N SER A 74 25.66 7.21 22.66
CA SER A 74 25.55 8.68 22.73
C SER A 74 24.11 9.14 23.04
N PRO A 75 23.94 10.31 23.68
CA PRO A 75 22.76 10.68 24.45
C PRO A 75 21.64 11.35 23.64
N ILE A 76 20.46 11.31 24.24
CA ILE A 76 19.17 11.84 23.77
C ILE A 76 19.21 13.39 23.77
N LEU A 77 18.89 14.01 22.63
CA LEU A 77 18.67 15.45 22.50
C LEU A 77 17.18 15.74 22.29
N GLU A 78 16.66 16.66 23.09
CA GLU A 78 15.27 17.15 23.09
C GLU A 78 14.94 18.00 21.84
N PRO A 79 13.67 18.02 21.38
CA PRO A 79 13.26 18.70 20.15
C PRO A 79 13.08 20.21 20.31
N GLY A 80 13.94 20.99 19.66
CA GLY A 80 13.75 22.42 19.42
C GLY A 80 12.93 22.67 18.14
N ILE A 81 11.69 23.09 18.29
CA ILE A 81 10.84 23.53 17.17
C ILE A 81 11.29 24.93 16.73
N SER A 82 11.80 25.06 15.51
CA SER A 82 11.86 26.35 14.82
C SER A 82 11.43 26.18 13.36
N THR A 83 10.33 26.85 13.03
CA THR A 83 9.75 26.91 11.68
C THR A 83 10.17 28.22 11.02
N PRO A 84 10.67 28.22 9.77
CA PRO A 84 10.46 29.35 8.89
C PRO A 84 9.24 29.08 8.02
N ALA A 85 8.21 29.90 8.22
CA ALA A 85 7.05 29.96 7.34
C ALA A 85 7.49 30.35 5.92
N SER A 86 7.42 29.40 4.98
CA SER A 86 7.39 29.68 3.55
C SER A 86 5.97 29.41 3.06
N ARG A 87 5.33 30.48 2.58
CA ARG A 87 3.97 30.47 2.01
C ARG A 87 3.91 29.44 0.87
N PRO A 88 2.91 28.53 0.82
CA PRO A 88 2.78 27.62 -0.30
C PRO A 88 2.59 28.41 -1.60
N ALA A 89 3.44 28.14 -2.60
CA ALA A 89 3.12 28.50 -3.97
C ALA A 89 1.76 27.86 -4.30
N GLN A 90 0.84 28.64 -4.85
CA GLN A 90 -0.48 28.16 -5.26
C GLN A 90 -0.29 26.96 -6.20
N VAL A 91 -0.65 25.77 -5.73
CA VAL A 91 -0.69 24.56 -6.54
C VAL A 91 -1.77 24.81 -7.59
N GLY A 92 -1.39 25.17 -8.81
CA GLY A 92 -2.36 25.37 -9.89
C GLY A 92 -3.15 24.08 -10.18
N ASP A 93 -4.17 24.17 -11.02
CA ASP A 93 -5.04 23.04 -11.46
C ASP A 93 -4.31 21.89 -12.18
N ARG A 94 -2.97 21.89 -12.20
CA ARG A 94 -2.19 20.83 -12.83
C ARG A 94 -2.37 19.50 -12.07
N PRO A 95 -2.45 18.38 -12.79
CA PRO A 95 -2.29 17.06 -12.20
C PRO A 95 -0.98 16.93 -11.43
N LEU A 96 -1.03 16.22 -10.30
CA LEU A 96 0.11 16.07 -9.40
C LEU A 96 0.74 14.68 -9.50
N LEU A 97 2.06 14.61 -9.35
CA LEU A 97 2.80 13.37 -9.32
C LEU A 97 3.68 13.35 -8.07
N ALA A 98 3.50 12.35 -7.21
CA ALA A 98 4.44 12.07 -6.13
C ALA A 98 5.28 10.85 -6.48
N ILE A 99 6.57 10.89 -6.18
CA ILE A 99 7.51 9.81 -6.47
C ILE A 99 8.18 9.39 -5.16
N VAL A 100 8.08 8.11 -4.84
CA VAL A 100 8.78 7.46 -3.72
C VAL A 100 9.84 6.51 -4.28
N ILE A 101 10.99 6.47 -3.64
CA ILE A 101 12.04 5.51 -3.97
C ILE A 101 12.31 4.64 -2.73
N ASP A 102 11.95 3.37 -2.85
CA ASP A 102 12.08 2.31 -1.86
C ASP A 102 13.52 1.79 -1.79
N ASP A 103 13.85 1.00 -0.77
CA ASP A 103 15.17 0.36 -0.58
C ASP A 103 16.39 1.29 -0.57
N VAL A 104 16.19 2.57 -0.23
CA VAL A 104 17.31 3.50 -0.06
C VAL A 104 18.10 3.14 1.20
N GLY A 105 19.42 3.37 1.15
CA GLY A 105 20.30 3.30 2.32
C GLY A 105 21.47 2.31 2.20
N GLN A 106 21.43 1.39 1.24
CA GLN A 106 22.59 0.52 0.98
C GLN A 106 23.76 1.28 0.33
N SER A 107 23.46 2.11 -0.67
CA SER A 107 24.45 2.90 -1.40
C SER A 107 24.26 4.39 -1.13
N TYR A 108 25.26 5.01 -0.50
CA TYR A 108 25.29 6.46 -0.32
C TYR A 108 25.24 7.20 -1.67
N ALA A 109 26.02 6.73 -2.66
CA ALA A 109 26.08 7.38 -3.97
C ALA A 109 24.73 7.38 -4.70
N GLN A 110 24.00 6.26 -4.67
CA GLN A 110 22.66 6.18 -5.29
C GLN A 110 21.63 7.02 -4.53
N GLY A 111 21.63 6.96 -3.20
CA GLY A 111 20.75 7.80 -2.38
C GLY A 111 21.01 9.29 -2.62
N ARG A 112 22.28 9.68 -2.80
CA ARG A 112 22.64 11.07 -3.05
C ARG A 112 22.14 11.60 -4.40
N ARG A 113 22.18 10.77 -5.44
CA ARG A 113 21.58 11.10 -6.75
C ARG A 113 20.10 11.47 -6.62
N LEU A 114 19.35 10.78 -5.78
CA LEU A 114 17.93 11.09 -5.52
C LEU A 114 17.75 12.43 -4.80
N ILE A 115 18.58 12.70 -3.79
CA ILE A 115 18.55 13.94 -3.01
C ILE A 115 18.82 15.16 -3.91
N ASP A 116 19.73 15.01 -4.86
CA ASP A 116 20.18 16.09 -5.75
C ASP A 116 19.23 16.34 -6.95
N LEU A 117 18.14 15.56 -7.09
CA LEU A 117 17.13 15.82 -8.13
C LEU A 117 16.47 17.19 -7.92
N PRO A 118 16.20 17.97 -9.00
CA PRO A 118 15.65 19.33 -8.90
C PRO A 118 14.15 19.37 -8.61
N VAL A 119 13.57 18.26 -8.14
CA VAL A 119 12.16 18.11 -7.81
C VAL A 119 12.01 17.34 -6.50
N PRO A 120 10.85 17.47 -5.80
CA PRO A 120 10.60 16.69 -4.60
C PRO A 120 10.53 15.19 -4.89
N ILE A 121 11.25 14.40 -4.10
CA ILE A 121 11.29 12.94 -4.09
C ILE A 121 11.18 12.48 -2.63
N ALA A 122 10.40 11.43 -2.39
CA ALA A 122 10.38 10.76 -1.11
C ALA A 122 11.38 9.61 -1.10
N LEU A 123 12.27 9.59 -0.12
CA LEU A 123 13.23 8.51 0.09
C LEU A 123 12.69 7.61 1.19
N ALA A 124 12.33 6.38 0.84
CA ALA A 124 12.00 5.34 1.81
C ALA A 124 13.28 4.56 2.13
N ILE A 125 13.80 4.78 3.34
CA ILE A 125 15.12 4.33 3.77
C ILE A 125 14.99 3.14 4.71
N LEU A 126 15.70 2.05 4.41
CA LEU A 126 15.80 0.88 5.29
C LEU A 126 16.63 1.23 6.54
N PRO A 127 16.12 1.01 7.77
CA PRO A 127 16.68 1.56 9.01
C PRO A 127 18.08 1.05 9.38
N GLN A 128 18.50 -0.11 8.87
CA GLN A 128 19.72 -0.80 9.28
C GLN A 128 20.71 -0.97 8.13
N THR A 129 20.76 0.01 7.24
CA THR A 129 21.67 0.02 6.09
C THR A 129 22.81 1.04 6.28
N PRO A 130 23.99 0.82 5.67
CA PRO A 130 25.20 1.57 6.00
C PRO A 130 25.09 3.09 5.81
N ALA A 131 24.27 3.55 4.86
CA ALA A 131 24.10 4.98 4.56
C ALA A 131 22.80 5.57 5.12
N ALA A 132 21.99 4.80 5.87
CA ALA A 132 20.63 5.19 6.28
C ALA A 132 20.58 6.54 7.00
N ALA A 133 21.31 6.66 8.11
CA ALA A 133 21.28 7.87 8.96
C ALA A 133 21.78 9.10 8.21
N ARG A 134 22.90 8.98 7.50
CA ARG A 134 23.48 10.07 6.71
C ARG A 134 22.54 10.52 5.60
N LEU A 135 21.93 9.59 4.87
CA LEU A 135 21.00 9.94 3.80
C LEU A 135 19.71 10.57 4.34
N ALA A 136 19.19 10.13 5.48
CA ALA A 136 18.03 10.75 6.11
C ALA A 136 18.32 12.21 6.51
N GLU A 137 19.46 12.46 7.16
CA GLU A 137 19.86 13.82 7.55
C GLU A 137 20.03 14.73 6.32
N GLU A 138 20.77 14.27 5.30
CA GLU A 138 21.01 15.04 4.07
C GLU A 138 19.72 15.28 3.27
N ALA A 139 18.84 14.27 3.17
CA ALA A 139 17.57 14.38 2.48
C ALA A 139 16.65 15.39 3.18
N HIS A 140 16.54 15.29 4.51
CA HIS A 140 15.74 16.23 5.29
C HIS A 140 16.27 17.66 5.18
N ALA A 141 17.60 17.86 5.27
CA ALA A 141 18.22 19.17 5.11
C ALA A 141 17.99 19.80 3.72
N ARG A 142 17.71 18.96 2.70
CA ARG A 142 17.35 19.37 1.34
C ARG A 142 15.84 19.53 1.12
N GLY A 143 15.04 19.34 2.16
CA GLY A 143 13.57 19.42 2.07
C GLY A 143 12.93 18.22 1.36
N GLN A 144 13.69 17.14 1.13
CA GLN A 144 13.15 15.90 0.61
C GLN A 144 12.37 15.17 1.71
N THR A 145 11.36 14.39 1.32
CA THR A 145 10.59 13.60 2.28
C THR A 145 11.38 12.34 2.64
N VAL A 146 11.50 12.05 3.94
CA VAL A 146 12.16 10.85 4.47
C VAL A 146 11.11 9.96 5.11
N LEU A 147 11.04 8.72 4.62
CA LEU A 147 10.20 7.66 5.17
C LEU A 147 11.08 6.57 5.78
N LEU A 148 10.63 6.01 6.90
CA LEU A 148 11.11 4.70 7.32
C LEU A 148 10.55 3.66 6.34
N HIS A 149 11.42 2.94 5.64
CA HIS A 149 11.05 1.76 4.86
C HIS A 149 11.05 0.55 5.79
N LEU A 150 9.88 0.24 6.33
CA LEU A 150 9.67 -0.70 7.42
C LEU A 150 9.53 -2.13 6.88
N PRO A 151 10.44 -3.06 7.22
CA PRO A 151 10.32 -4.43 6.75
C PRO A 151 9.14 -5.17 7.35
N MET A 152 8.33 -5.78 6.48
CA MET A 152 7.10 -6.46 6.84
C MET A 152 7.00 -7.81 6.13
N GLU A 153 6.51 -8.82 6.84
CA GLU A 153 6.41 -10.20 6.34
C GLU A 153 5.71 -10.30 4.97
N ASN A 154 6.34 -11.04 4.06
CA ASN A 154 5.80 -11.36 2.74
C ASN A 154 5.23 -12.78 2.70
N GLY A 155 4.25 -13.01 1.84
CA GLY A 155 3.59 -14.31 1.70
C GLY A 155 4.44 -15.41 1.06
N ALA A 156 5.63 -15.08 0.55
CA ALA A 156 6.57 -16.05 -0.03
C ALA A 156 7.62 -16.56 0.97
N GLY A 157 7.58 -16.10 2.23
CA GLY A 157 8.50 -16.55 3.28
C GLY A 157 9.94 -16.07 3.06
N LEU A 158 10.14 -15.02 2.26
CA LEU A 158 11.47 -14.51 1.97
C LEU A 158 11.98 -13.60 3.12
N SER A 159 13.30 -13.43 3.20
CA SER A 159 13.90 -12.66 4.29
C SER A 159 13.60 -11.17 4.17
N ILE A 160 12.92 -10.62 5.19
CA ILE A 160 12.60 -9.19 5.27
C ILE A 160 13.66 -8.40 6.05
N GLY A 161 14.70 -9.06 6.55
CA GLY A 161 15.83 -8.37 7.16
C GLY A 161 15.58 -7.89 8.58
N PRO A 162 16.53 -7.13 9.12
CA PRO A 162 16.51 -6.81 10.53
C PRO A 162 15.45 -5.74 10.86
N GLY A 163 14.84 -5.85 12.03
CA GLY A 163 13.70 -5.01 12.45
C GLY A 163 12.37 -5.40 11.82
N GLY A 164 12.32 -6.53 11.11
CA GLY A 164 11.13 -7.01 10.42
C GLY A 164 9.95 -7.30 11.33
N LEU A 165 8.76 -6.93 10.88
CA LEU A 165 7.50 -7.20 11.55
C LEU A 165 6.82 -8.44 10.93
N PHE A 166 6.36 -9.35 11.78
CA PHE A 166 5.73 -10.60 11.37
C PHE A 166 4.32 -10.75 11.94
N ALA A 167 3.44 -11.40 11.18
CA ALA A 167 2.03 -11.56 11.52
C ALA A 167 1.80 -12.44 12.74
N HIS A 168 2.75 -13.32 13.07
CA HIS A 168 2.70 -14.19 14.23
C HIS A 168 3.17 -13.52 15.52
N MET A 169 3.77 -12.32 15.45
CA MET A 169 4.22 -11.60 16.64
C MET A 169 3.05 -11.22 17.53
N SER A 170 3.24 -11.31 18.84
CA SER A 170 2.36 -10.63 19.78
C SER A 170 2.37 -9.11 19.55
N ARG A 171 1.37 -8.41 20.07
CA ARG A 171 1.29 -6.96 19.98
C ARG A 171 2.51 -6.30 20.60
N GLU A 172 2.97 -6.82 21.74
CA GLU A 172 4.11 -6.29 22.48
C GLU A 172 5.42 -6.44 21.70
N GLU A 173 5.66 -7.60 21.10
CA GLU A 173 6.84 -7.85 20.26
C GLU A 173 6.84 -6.98 19.00
N LEU A 174 5.69 -6.90 18.31
CA LEU A 174 5.54 -6.10 17.10
C LEU A 174 5.79 -4.62 17.39
N LEU A 175 5.19 -4.09 18.46
CA LEU A 175 5.39 -2.69 18.86
C LEU A 175 6.83 -2.42 19.32
N ALA A 176 7.47 -3.36 20.03
CA ALA A 176 8.87 -3.21 20.41
C ALA A 176 9.79 -3.13 19.18
N SER A 177 9.60 -4.00 18.18
CA SER A 177 10.36 -3.98 16.93
C SER A 177 10.09 -2.72 16.09
N LEU A 178 8.83 -2.28 16.05
CA LEU A 178 8.44 -1.04 15.39
C LEU A 178 9.11 0.18 16.04
N VAL A 179 9.08 0.27 17.37
CA VAL A 179 9.69 1.39 18.11
C VAL A 179 11.21 1.41 17.96
N ASP A 180 11.88 0.26 17.98
CA ASP A 180 13.32 0.20 17.67
C ASP A 180 13.57 0.73 16.25
N SER A 181 12.84 0.25 15.25
CA SER A 181 13.00 0.69 13.86
C SER A 181 12.76 2.19 13.67
N LEU A 182 11.75 2.75 14.33
CA LEU A 182 11.46 4.19 14.34
C LEU A 182 12.56 5.01 15.02
N GLY A 183 13.29 4.44 15.97
CA GLY A 183 14.42 5.09 16.65
C GLY A 183 15.73 5.07 15.86
N ARG A 184 15.83 4.31 14.78
CA ARG A 184 17.06 4.16 13.98
C ARG A 184 17.26 5.28 12.96
N LEU A 185 16.17 5.95 12.57
CA LEU A 185 16.15 6.91 11.47
C LEU A 185 15.42 8.17 11.92
N GLY A 186 16.01 9.34 11.72
CA GLY A 186 15.37 10.59 12.05
C GLY A 186 16.12 11.79 11.48
N PRO A 187 15.41 12.89 11.16
CA PRO A 187 13.95 13.05 11.24
C PRO A 187 13.21 12.38 10.06
N ILE A 188 12.11 11.68 10.37
CA ILE A 188 11.21 11.05 9.38
C ILE A 188 9.84 11.73 9.41
N GLN A 189 9.12 11.70 8.29
CA GLN A 189 7.76 12.27 8.19
C GLN A 189 6.68 11.18 8.07
N GLY A 190 7.07 9.97 7.66
CA GLY A 190 6.14 8.86 7.53
C GLY A 190 6.82 7.50 7.46
N VAL A 191 6.01 6.48 7.24
CA VAL A 191 6.43 5.08 7.11
C VAL A 191 5.89 4.51 5.81
N ASN A 192 6.70 3.68 5.17
CA ASN A 192 6.33 2.92 3.99
C ASN A 192 6.71 1.45 4.19
N ASN A 193 5.91 0.50 3.72
CA ASN A 193 6.22 -0.93 3.90
C ASN A 193 7.22 -1.45 2.87
N HIS A 194 8.31 -2.05 3.33
CA HIS A 194 9.16 -2.93 2.53
C HIS A 194 8.54 -4.32 2.50
N MET A 195 8.25 -4.82 1.30
CA MET A 195 7.47 -6.04 1.09
C MET A 195 6.08 -5.98 1.79
N GLY A 196 5.79 -6.87 2.73
CA GLY A 196 4.58 -6.80 3.55
C GLY A 196 3.35 -7.50 2.99
N SER A 197 3.45 -8.29 1.92
CA SER A 197 2.27 -8.90 1.28
C SER A 197 1.47 -9.85 2.19
N ARG A 198 2.08 -10.36 3.27
CA ARG A 198 1.42 -11.12 4.34
C ARG A 198 0.94 -10.19 5.44
N LEU A 199 1.84 -9.42 6.06
CA LEU A 199 1.50 -8.62 7.24
C LEU A 199 0.45 -7.54 6.95
N THR A 200 0.58 -6.85 5.80
CA THR A 200 -0.36 -5.77 5.44
C THR A 200 -1.76 -6.29 5.18
N ALA A 201 -1.93 -7.58 4.86
CA ALA A 201 -3.26 -8.19 4.71
C ALA A 201 -3.95 -8.47 6.07
N GLU A 202 -3.22 -8.38 7.19
CA GLU A 202 -3.74 -8.65 8.52
C GLU A 202 -4.20 -7.35 9.21
N ARG A 203 -5.48 -7.30 9.57
CA ARG A 203 -6.08 -6.08 10.12
C ARG A 203 -5.52 -5.71 11.50
N ALA A 204 -5.47 -6.68 12.43
CA ALA A 204 -5.06 -6.42 13.80
C ALA A 204 -3.60 -5.91 13.93
N PRO A 205 -2.60 -6.54 13.28
CA PRO A 205 -1.24 -5.99 13.26
C PRO A 205 -1.16 -4.58 12.66
N MET A 206 -1.88 -4.32 11.57
CA MET A 206 -1.89 -2.99 10.96
C MET A 206 -2.55 -1.93 11.86
N ASP A 207 -3.60 -2.27 12.61
CA ASP A 207 -4.17 -1.35 13.61
C ASP A 207 -3.15 -0.99 14.70
N TRP A 208 -2.29 -1.93 15.11
CA TRP A 208 -1.23 -1.65 16.09
C TRP A 208 -0.17 -0.71 15.52
N VAL A 209 0.29 -0.96 14.28
CA VAL A 209 1.24 -0.09 13.58
C VAL A 209 0.68 1.33 13.48
N MET A 210 -0.53 1.49 12.96
CA MET A 210 -1.15 2.81 12.76
C MET A 210 -1.43 3.52 14.08
N GLY A 211 -1.77 2.77 15.13
CA GLY A 211 -1.89 3.32 16.48
C GLY A 211 -0.60 3.95 17.00
N GLU A 212 0.56 3.36 16.69
CA GLU A 212 1.86 3.94 17.06
C GLU A 212 2.26 5.11 16.16
N LEU A 213 1.99 5.04 14.84
CA LEU A 213 2.27 6.14 13.91
C LEU A 213 1.47 7.40 14.27
N ARG A 214 0.20 7.24 14.65
CA ARG A 214 -0.66 8.35 15.08
C ARG A 214 -0.08 9.11 16.26
N LYS A 215 0.44 8.41 17.28
CA LYS A 215 1.03 9.05 18.47
C LYS A 215 2.22 9.94 18.11
N ARG A 216 2.89 9.64 17.01
CA ARG A 216 4.10 10.32 16.53
C ARG A 216 3.81 11.34 15.43
N GLY A 217 2.56 11.48 14.99
CA GLY A 217 2.19 12.36 13.88
C GLY A 217 2.77 11.93 12.53
N LEU A 218 3.05 10.63 12.35
CA LEU A 218 3.61 10.08 11.11
C LEU A 218 2.50 9.64 10.16
N PHE A 219 2.66 9.90 8.86
CA PHE A 219 1.76 9.34 7.83
C PHE A 219 2.23 7.97 7.34
N PHE A 220 1.37 7.25 6.61
CA PHE A 220 1.70 5.96 6.01
C PHE A 220 1.57 5.96 4.48
N VAL A 221 2.53 5.35 3.78
CA VAL A 221 2.44 5.09 2.34
C VAL A 221 2.40 3.58 2.13
N ASP A 222 1.31 3.08 1.55
CA ASP A 222 1.18 1.66 1.23
C ASP A 222 1.82 1.35 -0.14
N SER A 223 2.86 0.52 -0.15
CA SER A 223 3.48 -0.01 -1.38
C SER A 223 2.59 -1.03 -2.10
N ARG A 224 1.42 -1.40 -1.54
CA ARG A 224 0.39 -2.27 -2.12
C ARG A 224 0.95 -3.56 -2.73
N THR A 225 1.82 -4.22 -1.99
CA THR A 225 2.48 -5.48 -2.40
C THR A 225 1.51 -6.66 -2.41
N THR A 226 0.29 -6.44 -1.91
CA THR A 226 -0.87 -7.34 -2.01
C THR A 226 -2.14 -6.53 -2.29
N ALA A 227 -3.11 -7.13 -3.00
CA ALA A 227 -4.41 -6.50 -3.22
C ALA A 227 -5.29 -6.54 -1.96
N GLN A 228 -4.96 -7.44 -1.02
CA GLN A 228 -5.68 -7.68 0.24
C GLN A 228 -5.26 -6.74 1.37
N THR A 229 -4.37 -5.77 1.10
CA THR A 229 -3.83 -4.85 2.10
C THR A 229 -4.93 -4.13 2.88
N GLN A 230 -4.80 -4.16 4.20
CA GLN A 230 -5.63 -3.49 5.18
C GLN A 230 -5.03 -2.14 5.60
N ALA A 231 -3.88 -1.74 5.05
CA ALA A 231 -3.12 -0.59 5.53
C ALA A 231 -3.91 0.73 5.46
N ALA A 232 -4.57 1.01 4.34
CA ALA A 232 -5.40 2.20 4.20
C ALA A 232 -6.58 2.19 5.17
N PHE A 233 -7.27 1.05 5.32
CA PHE A 233 -8.40 0.91 6.25
C PHE A 233 -7.99 1.08 7.71
N ALA A 234 -6.84 0.52 8.11
CA ALA A 234 -6.28 0.68 9.44
C ALA A 234 -5.83 2.13 9.69
N ALA A 235 -5.22 2.77 8.68
CA ALA A 235 -4.79 4.17 8.77
C ALA A 235 -5.99 5.10 8.94
N ASP A 236 -7.02 4.95 8.11
CA ASP A 236 -8.24 5.74 8.18
C ASP A 236 -8.96 5.55 9.54
N ALA A 237 -9.06 4.30 10.02
CA ALA A 237 -9.67 4.01 11.32
C ALA A 237 -8.89 4.60 12.50
N ALA A 238 -7.56 4.69 12.38
CA ALA A 238 -6.72 5.34 13.37
C ALA A 238 -6.75 6.87 13.25
N GLY A 239 -7.10 7.45 12.09
CA GLY A 239 -6.91 8.87 11.80
C GLY A 239 -5.47 9.20 11.37
N VAL A 240 -4.77 8.23 10.78
CA VAL A 240 -3.44 8.40 10.17
C VAL A 240 -3.62 8.78 8.71
N GLN A 241 -3.05 9.92 8.33
CA GLN A 241 -2.99 10.32 6.92
C GLN A 241 -2.24 9.26 6.11
N ASN A 242 -2.77 8.91 4.95
CA ASN A 242 -2.17 7.86 4.13
C ASN A 242 -2.25 8.13 2.64
N LEU A 243 -1.32 7.50 1.92
CA LEU A 243 -1.30 7.38 0.47
C LEU A 243 -1.08 5.92 0.08
N SER A 244 -1.40 5.60 -1.17
CA SER A 244 -1.26 4.27 -1.74
C SER A 244 -0.60 4.40 -3.09
N ARG A 245 0.31 3.48 -3.41
CA ARG A 245 0.95 3.43 -4.72
C ARG A 245 -0.06 3.17 -5.84
N ASP A 246 0.03 3.96 -6.91
CA ASP A 246 -0.71 3.73 -8.15
C ASP A 246 0.11 2.89 -9.14
N VAL A 247 1.41 3.17 -9.27
CA VAL A 247 2.29 2.52 -10.25
C VAL A 247 3.63 2.14 -9.62
N PHE A 248 4.09 0.92 -9.88
CA PHE A 248 5.49 0.54 -9.68
C PHE A 248 6.28 0.84 -10.96
N LEU A 249 7.32 1.65 -10.85
CA LEU A 249 8.09 2.15 -11.99
C LEU A 249 9.00 1.10 -12.62
N ASP A 250 9.63 0.25 -11.81
CA ASP A 250 10.83 -0.49 -12.22
C ASP A 250 10.78 -1.99 -11.89
N ASN A 251 9.56 -2.56 -11.93
CA ASN A 251 9.35 -4.02 -11.92
C ASN A 251 10.20 -4.73 -12.99
N LYS A 252 10.48 -4.03 -14.10
CA LYS A 252 11.47 -4.41 -15.09
C LYS A 252 12.52 -3.31 -15.17
N ARG A 253 13.79 -3.67 -14.97
CA ARG A 253 14.94 -2.75 -14.96
C ARG A 253 15.42 -2.39 -16.38
N GLU A 254 14.47 -2.12 -17.27
CA GLU A 254 14.69 -1.78 -18.67
C GLU A 254 14.18 -0.35 -18.92
N PRO A 255 14.95 0.53 -19.56
CA PRO A 255 14.55 1.93 -19.77
C PRO A 255 13.17 2.09 -20.42
N GLU A 256 12.85 1.27 -21.41
CA GLU A 256 11.57 1.29 -22.13
C GLU A 256 10.41 0.84 -21.23
N ALA A 257 10.66 -0.14 -20.35
CA ALA A 257 9.67 -0.59 -19.39
C ALA A 257 9.40 0.46 -18.32
N ILE A 258 10.46 1.09 -17.79
CA ILE A 258 10.35 2.21 -16.84
C ILE A 258 9.59 3.37 -17.49
N HIS A 259 9.91 3.70 -18.75
CA HIS A 259 9.21 4.75 -19.49
C HIS A 259 7.71 4.47 -19.61
N ARG A 260 7.33 3.24 -19.97
CA ARG A 260 5.93 2.84 -20.08
C ARG A 260 5.18 2.99 -18.76
N GLU A 261 5.76 2.53 -17.65
CA GLU A 261 5.11 2.68 -16.33
C GLU A 261 5.07 4.16 -15.90
N PHE A 262 6.10 4.95 -16.21
CA PHE A 262 6.07 6.39 -15.97
C PHE A 262 4.93 7.09 -16.74
N GLN A 263 4.76 6.77 -18.03
CA GLN A 263 3.67 7.29 -18.86
C GLN A 263 2.29 6.87 -18.33
N ARG A 264 2.16 5.62 -17.84
CA ARG A 264 0.96 5.16 -17.14
C ARG A 264 0.69 5.99 -15.88
N GLY A 265 1.73 6.33 -15.13
CA GLY A 265 1.66 7.25 -13.99
C GLY A 265 1.13 8.63 -14.36
N LEU A 266 1.65 9.23 -15.44
CA LEU A 266 1.16 10.52 -15.95
C LEU A 266 -0.31 10.44 -16.39
N ALA A 267 -0.71 9.35 -17.05
CA ALA A 267 -2.10 9.14 -17.46
C ALA A 267 -3.05 9.04 -16.25
N LEU A 268 -2.63 8.33 -15.19
CA LEU A 268 -3.40 8.27 -13.93
C LEU A 268 -3.48 9.63 -13.24
N ALA A 269 -2.38 10.39 -13.21
CA ALA A 269 -2.38 11.74 -12.67
C ALA A 269 -3.39 12.63 -13.39
N ARG A 270 -3.38 12.65 -14.73
CA ARG A 270 -4.34 13.41 -15.54
C ARG A 270 -5.78 12.98 -15.29
N LYS A 271 -6.03 11.68 -15.12
CA LYS A 271 -7.36 11.13 -14.90
C LYS A 271 -7.91 11.44 -13.50
N ASN A 272 -7.07 11.28 -12.47
CA ASN A 272 -7.50 11.29 -11.06
C ASN A 272 -7.15 12.62 -10.35
N GLY A 273 -6.48 13.54 -11.04
CA GLY A 273 -5.88 14.74 -10.46
C GLY A 273 -4.52 14.50 -9.80
N TYR A 274 -4.19 13.26 -9.44
CA TYR A 274 -2.86 12.88 -8.97
C TYR A 274 -2.50 11.40 -9.19
N ALA A 275 -1.22 11.06 -9.08
CA ALA A 275 -0.74 9.69 -8.95
C ALA A 275 0.51 9.59 -8.05
N VAL A 276 0.67 8.43 -7.40
CA VAL A 276 1.84 8.06 -6.60
C VAL A 276 2.60 6.94 -7.31
N LEU A 277 3.86 7.22 -7.64
CA LEU A 277 4.79 6.29 -8.27
C LEU A 277 5.79 5.81 -7.23
N ILE A 278 6.10 4.52 -7.24
CA ILE A 278 7.18 3.96 -6.43
C ILE A 278 8.18 3.26 -7.34
N GLY A 279 9.47 3.49 -7.11
CA GLY A 279 10.56 2.74 -7.72
C GLY A 279 11.65 2.44 -6.69
N HIS A 280 12.82 2.04 -7.16
CA HIS A 280 13.98 1.66 -6.36
C HIS A 280 15.24 2.36 -6.91
N PRO A 281 16.35 2.45 -6.13
CA PRO A 281 17.56 3.16 -6.52
C PRO A 281 18.41 2.39 -7.56
N TYR A 282 17.78 1.62 -8.46
CA TYR A 282 18.51 0.96 -9.54
C TYR A 282 19.12 2.00 -10.48
N PRO A 283 20.34 1.75 -11.03
CA PRO A 283 20.97 2.67 -11.96
C PRO A 283 20.04 3.12 -13.10
N GLN A 284 19.28 2.18 -13.68
CA GLN A 284 18.33 2.47 -14.77
C GLN A 284 17.20 3.41 -14.34
N THR A 285 16.69 3.24 -13.12
CA THR A 285 15.65 4.10 -12.55
C THR A 285 16.20 5.50 -12.30
N LEU A 286 17.38 5.61 -11.69
CA LEU A 286 18.03 6.88 -11.43
C LEU A 286 18.34 7.65 -12.73
N ASP A 287 18.96 6.98 -13.70
CA ASP A 287 19.29 7.57 -15.01
C ASP A 287 18.02 8.06 -15.73
N TYR A 288 16.92 7.31 -15.62
CA TYR A 288 15.64 7.70 -16.19
C TYR A 288 15.07 8.95 -15.51
N LEU A 289 15.02 8.98 -14.17
CA LEU A 289 14.46 10.10 -13.41
C LEU A 289 15.27 11.39 -13.60
N GLU A 290 16.60 11.31 -13.59
CA GLU A 290 17.49 12.45 -13.84
C GLU A 290 17.27 13.06 -15.23
N ARG A 291 16.96 12.22 -16.23
CA ARG A 291 16.67 12.67 -17.59
C ARG A 291 15.26 13.26 -17.73
N TRP A 292 14.26 12.64 -17.10
CA TRP A 292 12.85 12.91 -17.41
C TRP A 292 12.18 13.92 -16.47
N LEU A 293 12.59 14.01 -15.22
CA LEU A 293 11.95 14.92 -14.26
C LEU A 293 12.23 16.41 -14.52
N PRO A 294 13.44 16.83 -14.95
CA PRO A 294 13.66 18.22 -15.33
C PRO A 294 12.71 18.67 -16.45
N GLY A 295 12.02 19.79 -16.22
CA GLY A 295 11.06 20.37 -17.18
C GLY A 295 9.77 19.55 -17.38
N LEU A 296 9.50 18.53 -16.56
CA LEU A 296 8.31 17.68 -16.70
C LEU A 296 7.01 18.50 -16.71
N ALA A 297 6.90 19.50 -15.84
CA ALA A 297 5.70 20.31 -15.71
C ALA A 297 5.36 21.09 -16.99
N ASP A 298 6.37 21.57 -17.71
CA ASP A 298 6.17 22.32 -18.95
C ASP A 298 5.93 21.38 -20.14
N ARG A 299 6.59 20.23 -20.14
CA ARG A 299 6.52 19.25 -21.23
C ARG A 299 5.26 18.39 -21.19
N GLU A 300 4.80 18.02 -20.01
CA GLU A 300 3.70 17.07 -19.80
C GLU A 300 2.47 17.69 -19.13
N GLY A 301 2.56 18.92 -18.64
CA GLY A 301 1.50 19.56 -17.86
C GLY A 301 1.27 18.94 -16.49
N VAL A 302 2.18 18.10 -16.00
CA VAL A 302 2.08 17.38 -14.72
C VAL A 302 3.17 17.86 -13.76
N GLN A 303 2.78 18.27 -12.56
CA GLN A 303 3.69 18.81 -11.56
C GLN A 303 4.14 17.73 -10.57
N VAL A 304 5.47 17.58 -10.39
CA VAL A 304 6.01 16.74 -9.33
C VAL A 304 5.91 17.49 -7.99
N VAL A 305 5.36 16.85 -6.97
CA VAL A 305 5.15 17.42 -5.64
C VAL A 305 5.61 16.48 -4.53
N SER A 306 5.83 17.02 -3.33
CA SER A 306 6.11 16.19 -2.14
C SER A 306 4.88 15.39 -1.71
N LEU A 307 5.10 14.32 -0.94
CA LEU A 307 3.99 13.56 -0.35
C LEU A 307 3.14 14.43 0.58
N GLN A 308 3.77 15.37 1.30
CA GLN A 308 3.06 16.31 2.17
C GLN A 308 2.06 17.17 1.39
N ALA A 309 2.47 17.75 0.26
CA ALA A 309 1.56 18.54 -0.58
C ALA A 309 0.41 17.69 -1.14
N LEU A 310 0.68 16.41 -1.46
CA LEU A 310 -0.35 15.49 -1.91
C LEU A 310 -1.35 15.13 -0.80
N LEU A 311 -0.86 14.89 0.42
CA LEU A 311 -1.68 14.66 1.60
C LEU A 311 -2.54 15.88 1.92
N GLU A 312 -1.98 17.08 1.91
CA GLU A 312 -2.72 18.34 2.10
C GLU A 312 -3.85 18.48 1.09
N ARG A 313 -3.62 18.13 -0.18
CA ARG A 313 -4.69 18.11 -1.19
C ARG A 313 -5.74 17.03 -0.91
N LYS A 314 -5.33 15.80 -0.56
CA LYS A 314 -6.25 14.68 -0.29
C LYS A 314 -7.15 14.94 0.92
N TYR A 315 -6.62 15.59 1.95
CA TYR A 315 -7.31 15.85 3.22
C TYR A 315 -7.73 17.31 3.39
N ALA A 316 -7.64 18.14 2.34
CA ALA A 316 -8.13 19.51 2.37
C ALA A 316 -9.62 19.51 2.73
N PRO A 317 -10.08 20.41 3.61
CA PRO A 317 -11.51 20.60 3.84
C PRO A 317 -12.17 20.92 2.50
N THR A 318 -13.19 20.14 2.12
CA THR A 318 -14.04 20.52 0.98
C THR A 318 -14.63 21.87 1.31
N GLN A 319 -14.28 22.92 0.56
CA GLN A 319 -14.95 24.20 0.72
C GLN A 319 -16.40 24.00 0.30
N THR A 320 -17.29 23.87 1.27
CA THR A 320 -18.73 23.99 1.05
C THR A 320 -18.97 25.42 0.63
N SER A 321 -19.21 25.61 -0.67
CA SER A 321 -19.80 26.85 -1.18
C SER A 321 -21.21 26.95 -0.60
N ASP A 322 -21.36 27.83 0.39
CA ASP A 322 -22.66 28.35 0.85
C ASP A 322 -23.33 29.22 -0.23
#